data_AF-A0A7D4E0V9-F1
#
_entry.id   AF-A0A7D4E0V9-F1
#
_cell.length_a   1.000
_cell.length_b   1.000
_cell.length_c   1.000
_cell.angle_alpha   90.00
_cell.angle_beta   90.00
_cell.angle_gamma   90.00
#
_symmetry.space_group_name_H-M   'P 1'
#
loop_
_entity.id
_entity.type
_entity.pdbx_description
1 polymer ?
#
loop_
_entity_poly.entity_id
_entity_poly.type
_entity_poly.pdbx_seq_one_letter_code
_entity_poly.pdbx_strand_id
1 'polypeptide(L)'
;MKTDDDSSVLQAGTSQLGNLLQFLAWIAERPRTYAQTMDAWRSSCPRLSAWEDATANGLVDMARDRDDAQAEPVVILTQKGRALLASAGGPARP
;
A
#
# COMPACT_ATOMS: atom_id res chain seq x y z
N MET A 1 -10.46 35.51 4.61
CA MET A 1 -9.22 34.94 4.05
C MET A 1 -8.63 33.97 5.06
N LYS A 2 -8.55 32.68 4.74
CA LYS A 2 -7.69 31.74 5.45
C LYS A 2 -6.96 30.92 4.39
N THR A 3 -5.81 31.45 4.00
CA THR A 3 -4.85 30.82 3.11
C THR A 3 -3.99 29.92 3.99
N ASP A 4 -4.31 28.63 4.06
CA ASP A 4 -3.45 27.60 4.66
C ASP A 4 -3.86 26.21 4.14
N ASP A 5 -3.93 25.99 2.82
CA ASP A 5 -4.04 24.63 2.24
C ASP A 5 -3.27 24.50 0.92
N ASP A 6 -2.08 25.12 0.86
CA ASP A 6 -1.17 25.02 -0.30
C ASP A 6 0.15 24.30 0.07
N SER A 7 0.28 23.77 1.30
CA SER A 7 1.55 23.25 1.81
C SER A 7 1.83 21.76 1.55
N SER A 8 0.86 20.96 1.05
CA SER A 8 1.05 19.51 0.88
C SER A 8 1.48 19.06 -0.51
N VAL A 9 1.39 19.92 -1.53
CA VAL A 9 1.42 19.45 -2.93
C VAL A 9 2.81 19.27 -3.54
N LEU A 10 3.91 19.76 -2.94
CA LEU A 10 5.22 19.78 -3.63
C LEU A 10 6.40 19.09 -2.92
N GLN A 11 6.24 18.50 -1.72
CA GLN A 11 7.34 17.77 -1.05
C GLN A 11 7.30 16.25 -1.29
N ALA A 12 6.20 15.71 -1.83
CA ALA A 12 5.86 14.30 -1.72
C ALA A 12 6.56 13.35 -2.72
N GLY A 13 7.25 13.87 -3.73
CA GLY A 13 7.73 13.08 -4.88
C GLY A 13 8.68 11.92 -4.56
N THR A 14 9.38 11.92 -3.42
CA THR A 14 10.31 10.84 -3.03
C THR A 14 9.89 10.12 -1.74
N SER A 15 9.40 10.87 -0.74
CA SER A 15 8.90 10.29 0.52
C SER A 15 7.66 9.42 0.31
N GLN A 16 6.82 9.75 -0.68
CA GLN A 16 5.59 9.01 -0.98
C GLN A 16 5.89 7.68 -1.67
N LEU A 17 6.86 7.65 -2.59
CA LEU A 17 7.36 6.41 -3.18
C LEU A 17 8.03 5.51 -2.12
N GLY A 18 8.76 6.09 -1.17
CA GLY A 18 9.32 5.35 -0.03
C GLY A 18 8.24 4.68 0.83
N ASN A 19 7.18 5.42 1.18
CA ASN A 19 6.05 4.88 1.94
C ASN A 19 5.29 3.79 1.16
N LEU A 20 5.10 3.98 -0.15
CA LEU A 20 4.50 2.98 -1.03
C LEU A 20 5.33 1.70 -1.10
N LEU A 21 6.65 1.81 -1.25
CA LEU A 21 7.53 0.65 -1.27
C LEU A 21 7.55 -0.10 0.06
N GLN A 22 7.58 0.62 1.17
CA GLN A 22 7.46 0.03 2.51
C GLN A 22 6.10 -0.66 2.70
N PHE A 23 5.01 -0.07 2.19
CA PHE A 23 3.69 -0.69 2.17
C PHE A 23 3.69 -2.01 1.39
N LEU A 24 4.21 -2.00 0.16
CA LEU A 24 4.26 -3.19 -0.68
C LEU A 24 5.14 -4.29 -0.07
N ALA A 25 6.31 -3.92 0.48
CA ALA A 25 7.19 -4.85 1.20
C ALA A 25 6.46 -5.48 2.38
N TRP A 26 5.77 -4.65 3.18
CA TRP A 26 4.99 -5.11 4.33
C TRP A 26 3.93 -6.14 3.91
N ILE A 27 3.15 -5.86 2.85
CA ILE A 27 2.16 -6.82 2.31
C ILE A 27 2.84 -8.08 1.75
N ALA A 28 4.01 -7.97 1.12
CA ALA A 28 4.75 -9.11 0.58
C ALA A 28 5.22 -10.09 1.65
N GLU A 29 5.58 -9.60 2.84
CA GLU A 29 6.06 -10.46 3.94
C GLU A 29 5.02 -11.49 4.37
N ARG A 30 3.75 -11.07 4.49
CA ARG A 30 2.63 -11.94 4.87
C ARG A 30 1.32 -11.43 4.28
N PRO A 31 0.48 -12.32 3.70
CA PRO A 31 -0.87 -11.96 3.30
C PRO A 31 -1.66 -11.49 4.53
N ARG A 32 -2.30 -10.33 4.42
CA ARG A 32 -3.06 -9.70 5.52
C ARG A 32 -4.43 -9.29 5.03
N THR A 33 -5.41 -9.30 5.92
CA THR A 33 -6.77 -8.87 5.59
C THR A 33 -6.83 -7.36 5.42
N TYR A 34 -7.85 -6.89 4.69
CA TYR A 34 -8.14 -5.46 4.55
C TYR A 34 -8.30 -4.79 5.92
N ALA A 35 -9.02 -5.41 6.86
CA ALA A 35 -9.17 -4.89 8.22
C ALA A 35 -7.83 -4.68 8.93
N GLN A 36 -6.91 -5.67 8.87
CA GLN A 36 -5.57 -5.55 9.45
C GLN A 36 -4.72 -4.48 8.75
N THR A 37 -4.86 -4.37 7.44
CA THR A 37 -4.17 -3.36 6.63
C THR A 37 -4.64 -1.96 7.02
N MET A 38 -5.95 -1.75 7.10
CA MET A 38 -6.51 -0.46 7.49
C MET A 38 -6.19 -0.13 8.95
N ASP A 39 -6.20 -1.09 9.86
CA ASP A 39 -5.80 -0.86 11.26
C ASP A 39 -4.35 -0.37 11.38
N ALA A 40 -3.41 -1.04 10.71
CA ALA A 40 -2.00 -0.68 10.72
C ALA A 40 -1.71 0.66 10.04
N TRP A 41 -2.42 0.99 8.95
CA TRP A 41 -2.09 2.15 8.10
C TRP A 41 -2.98 3.39 8.33
N ARG A 42 -4.21 3.26 8.85
CA ARG A 42 -5.11 4.39 9.16
C ARG A 42 -4.62 5.25 10.34
N SER A 43 -3.86 4.67 11.27
CA SER A 43 -3.35 5.35 12.48
C SER A 43 -2.11 6.22 12.24
N SER A 44 -1.51 6.14 11.05
CA SER A 44 -0.34 6.95 10.67
C SER A 44 -0.74 7.98 9.62
N CYS A 45 -1.09 9.20 10.05
CA CYS A 45 -1.73 10.22 9.21
C CYS A 45 -0.82 10.98 8.19
N PRO A 46 0.28 10.39 7.68
CA PRO A 46 0.66 10.64 6.28
C PRO A 46 0.82 9.36 5.43
N ARG A 47 0.44 8.19 5.95
CA ARG A 47 0.62 6.87 5.30
C ARG A 47 -0.64 6.33 4.61
N LEU A 48 -1.80 6.97 4.79
CA LEU A 48 -3.02 6.61 4.03
C LEU A 48 -2.77 6.72 2.52
N SER A 49 -1.98 7.71 2.11
CA SER A 49 -1.64 7.92 0.70
C SER A 49 -0.93 6.73 0.07
N ALA A 50 -0.13 5.94 0.82
CA ALA A 50 0.51 4.75 0.26
C ALA A 50 -0.49 3.64 -0.11
N TRP A 51 -1.56 3.45 0.68
CA TRP A 51 -2.65 2.53 0.35
C TRP A 51 -3.44 3.02 -0.87
N GLU A 52 -3.76 4.31 -0.91
CA GLU A 52 -4.49 4.94 -2.01
C GLU A 52 -3.67 4.86 -3.30
N ASP A 53 -2.38 5.19 -3.26
CA ASP A 53 -1.45 5.03 -4.37
C ASP A 53 -1.34 3.57 -4.81
N ALA A 54 -1.20 2.62 -3.89
CA ALA A 54 -1.12 1.20 -4.23
C ALA A 54 -2.38 0.71 -4.95
N THR A 55 -3.55 1.13 -4.48
CA THR A 55 -4.85 0.75 -5.05
C THR A 55 -5.09 1.45 -6.39
N ALA A 56 -4.86 2.77 -6.45
CA ALA A 56 -5.01 3.57 -7.67
C ALA A 56 -4.07 3.14 -8.79
N ASN A 57 -2.85 2.72 -8.45
CA ASN A 57 -1.88 2.21 -9.42
C ASN A 57 -2.04 0.71 -9.74
N GLY A 58 -2.99 0.01 -9.12
CA GLY A 58 -3.22 -1.43 -9.31
C GLY A 58 -2.02 -2.29 -8.87
N LEU A 59 -1.31 -1.86 -7.83
CA LEU A 59 -0.15 -2.57 -7.25
C LEU A 59 -0.59 -3.64 -6.25
N VAL A 60 -1.78 -3.47 -5.66
CA VAL A 60 -2.43 -4.44 -4.79
C VAL A 60 -3.81 -4.80 -5.29
N ASP A 61 -4.27 -5.98 -4.89
CA ASP A 61 -5.60 -6.49 -5.18
C ASP A 61 -6.18 -7.12 -3.91
N MET A 62 -7.51 -7.26 -3.88
CA MET A 62 -8.24 -7.85 -2.76
C MET A 62 -8.78 -9.21 -3.19
N ALA A 63 -8.06 -10.27 -2.81
CA ALA A 63 -8.53 -11.62 -2.99
C ALA A 63 -9.58 -11.95 -1.91
N ARG A 64 -10.78 -12.32 -2.32
CA ARG A 64 -11.78 -12.91 -1.44
C ARG A 64 -11.66 -14.42 -1.51
N ASP A 65 -11.85 -15.06 -0.37
CA ASP A 65 -12.02 -16.50 -0.35
C ASP A 65 -13.29 -16.87 -1.13
N ARG A 66 -13.18 -17.85 -2.03
CA ARG A 66 -14.31 -18.28 -2.87
C ARG A 66 -15.18 -19.30 -2.15
N ASP A 67 -14.60 -20.02 -1.21
CA ASP A 67 -15.27 -21.03 -0.40
C ASP A 67 -15.98 -20.36 0.79
N ASP A 68 -15.42 -19.26 1.31
CA ASP A 68 -16.01 -18.45 2.37
C ASP A 68 -16.36 -17.03 1.91
N ALA A 69 -17.60 -16.82 1.45
CA ALA A 69 -18.10 -15.49 1.07
C ALA A 69 -18.19 -14.48 2.23
N GLN A 70 -18.03 -14.94 3.48
CA GLN A 70 -17.96 -14.11 4.69
C GLN A 70 -16.51 -13.84 5.13
N ALA A 71 -15.51 -14.44 4.47
CA ALA A 71 -14.12 -14.18 4.80
C ALA A 71 -13.73 -12.75 4.44
N GLU A 72 -12.97 -12.13 5.33
CA GLU A 72 -12.41 -10.80 5.10
C GLU A 72 -11.49 -10.82 3.87
N PRO A 73 -11.63 -9.86 2.93
CA PRO A 73 -10.77 -9.80 1.77
C PRO A 73 -9.31 -9.67 2.19
N VAL A 74 -8.47 -10.49 1.59
CA VAL A 74 -7.02 -10.49 1.81
C VAL A 74 -6.37 -9.58 0.78
N VAL A 75 -5.57 -8.64 1.26
CA VAL A 75 -4.76 -7.77 0.42
C VAL A 75 -3.56 -8.58 -0.09
N ILE A 76 -3.45 -8.68 -1.40
CA ILE A 76 -2.36 -9.37 -2.09
C ILE A 76 -1.65 -8.41 -3.04
N LEU A 77 -0.37 -8.64 -3.29
CA LEU A 77 0.34 -7.91 -4.34
C LEU A 77 -0.11 -8.38 -5.72
N THR A 78 -0.31 -7.45 -6.65
CA THR A 78 -0.43 -7.78 -8.06
C THR A 78 0.93 -8.09 -8.67
N GLN A 79 0.94 -8.59 -9.91
CA GLN A 79 2.18 -8.73 -10.68
C GLN A 79 2.93 -7.40 -10.78
N LYS A 80 2.21 -6.29 -10.95
CA LYS A 80 2.76 -4.94 -11.06
C LYS A 80 3.38 -4.49 -9.73
N GLY A 81 2.68 -4.70 -8.60
CA GLY A 81 3.20 -4.40 -7.27
C GLY A 81 4.48 -5.17 -6.95
N ARG A 82 4.52 -6.46 -7.27
CA ARG A 82 5.73 -7.29 -7.13
C ARG A 82 6.89 -6.79 -7.98
N ALA A 83 6.64 -6.44 -9.25
CA ALA A 83 7.68 -5.93 -10.14
C ALA A 83 8.25 -4.58 -9.67
N LEU A 84 7.38 -3.68 -9.18
CA LEU A 84 7.80 -2.39 -8.63
C LEU A 84 8.63 -2.56 -7.36
N LEU A 85 8.20 -3.46 -6.46
CA LEU A 85 8.94 -3.81 -5.25
C LEU A 85 10.33 -4.41 -5.59
N ALA A 86 10.39 -5.34 -6.55
CA ALA A 86 11.64 -5.96 -6.99
C ALA A 86 12.60 -4.99 -7.69
N SER A 87 12.07 -3.96 -8.35
CA SER A 87 12.87 -2.93 -9.00
C SER A 87 13.49 -1.95 -7.99
N ALA A 88 12.85 -1.77 -6.83
CA ALA A 88 13.27 -0.85 -5.78
C ALA A 88 14.09 -1.51 -4.68
N GLY A 89 13.78 -2.77 -4.35
CA GLY A 89 14.60 -3.64 -3.52
C GLY A 89 15.18 -4.72 -4.41
N GLY A 90 16.46 -4.58 -4.78
CA GLY A 90 17.21 -5.66 -5.43
C GLY A 90 17.00 -7.00 -4.70
N PRO A 91 17.11 -8.12 -5.43
CA PRO A 91 16.38 -9.37 -5.22
C PRO A 91 16.21 -9.71 -3.73
N ALA A 92 14.94 -9.77 -3.31
CA ALA A 92 14.53 -10.30 -2.02
C ALA A 92 15.33 -11.57 -1.72
N ARG A 93 16.17 -11.51 -0.68
CA ARG A 93 17.02 -12.64 -0.31
C ARG A 93 16.14 -13.84 0.06
N PRO A 94 16.55 -15.06 -0.35
CA PRO A 94 15.80 -16.30 -0.14
C PRO A 94 15.68 -16.68 1.34
#